data_AF-A0A8T5ESF6-F1
#
_entry.id   AF-A0A8T5ESF6-F1
#
_cell.length_a   1.000
_cell.length_b   1.000
_cell.length_c   1.000
_cell.angle_alpha   90.00
_cell.angle_beta   90.00
_cell.angle_gamma   90.00
#
_symmetry.space_group_name_H-M   'P 1'
#
loop_
_entity.id
_entity.type
_entity.pdbx_description
1 polymer ?
#
loop_
_entity_poly.entity_id
_entity_poly.type
_entity_poly.pdbx_seq_one_letter_code
_entity_poly.pdbx_strand_id
1 'polypeptide(L)'
;MQVDQVLLDDLYRSRLMSLRQKAEEIKLSKSGSVEVLRARLIQYQILTDTDLSWDGIQSMPHKQIGEVLKIFGIKSSGSHKERRQRLWLHLNFDSRRMTIERLAELDRDKLHVMCQHLELPLTGNRTILMGRVAGVLTSQFNAWGRIKRSLRRNG
;
A
#
# COMPACT_ATOMS: atom_id res chain seq x y z
N MET A 1 -6.71 11.42 14.37
CA MET A 1 -5.59 11.93 13.56
C MET A 1 -6.06 13.18 12.84
N GLN A 2 -5.36 14.31 12.99
CA GLN A 2 -5.69 15.53 12.27
C GLN A 2 -5.14 15.40 10.85
N VAL A 3 -5.98 15.62 9.84
CA VAL A 3 -5.64 15.43 8.43
C VAL A 3 -5.94 16.72 7.70
N ASP A 4 -4.96 17.23 6.94
CA ASP A 4 -5.20 18.31 5.99
C ASP A 4 -6.03 17.76 4.82
N GLN A 5 -7.35 17.96 4.93
CA GLN A 5 -8.30 17.42 3.98
C GLN A 5 -8.19 18.10 2.61
N VAL A 6 -7.73 19.36 2.57
CA VAL A 6 -7.56 20.12 1.32
C VAL A 6 -6.37 19.54 0.55
N LEU A 7 -5.24 19.35 1.24
CA LEU A 7 -4.07 18.72 0.63
C LEU A 7 -4.34 17.27 0.21
N LEU A 8 -5.03 16.50 1.06
CA LEU A 8 -5.37 15.11 0.74
C LEU A 8 -6.25 14.99 -0.51
N ASP A 9 -7.26 15.85 -0.65
CA ASP A 9 -8.15 15.88 -1.82
C ASP A 9 -7.39 16.30 -3.10
N ASP A 10 -6.49 17.28 -3.00
CA ASP A 10 -5.59 17.67 -4.09
C ASP A 10 -4.69 16.51 -4.56
N LEU A 11 -4.11 15.73 -3.62
CA LEU A 11 -3.30 14.57 -3.95
C LEU A 11 -4.10 13.47 -4.67
N TYR A 12 -5.35 13.23 -4.26
CA TYR A 12 -6.22 12.26 -4.94
C TYR A 12 -6.54 12.64 -6.39
N ARG A 13 -6.66 13.94 -6.67
CA ARG A 13 -7.07 14.47 -7.98
C ARG A 13 -5.90 14.76 -8.91
N SER A 14 -4.74 15.07 -8.34
CA SER A 14 -3.52 15.41 -9.07
C SER A 14 -3.15 14.35 -10.12
N ARG A 15 -2.76 14.83 -11.30
CA ARG A 15 -2.30 13.99 -12.43
C ARG A 15 -0.84 13.59 -12.22
N LEU A 16 -0.36 12.62 -13.02
CA LEU A 16 0.98 12.05 -12.88
C LEU A 16 2.09 13.11 -12.85
N MET A 17 2.07 14.06 -13.78
CA MET A 17 3.13 15.08 -13.88
C MET A 17 3.13 16.02 -12.66
N SER A 18 1.96 16.46 -12.21
CA SER A 18 1.82 17.27 -10.99
C SER A 18 2.31 16.53 -9.75
N LEU A 19 2.00 15.23 -9.61
CA LEU A 19 2.51 14.41 -8.51
C LEU A 19 4.02 14.24 -8.56
N ARG A 20 4.60 14.07 -9.76
CA ARG A 20 6.06 14.01 -9.93
C ARG A 20 6.74 15.32 -9.54
N GLN A 21 6.16 16.45 -9.92
CA GLN A 21 6.66 17.76 -9.53
C GLN A 21 6.62 17.94 -8.01
N LYS A 22 5.46 17.67 -7.37
CA LYS A 22 5.32 17.71 -5.91
C LYS A 22 6.35 16.81 -5.23
N ALA A 23 6.55 15.59 -5.73
CA ALA A 23 7.54 14.66 -5.19
C ALA A 23 8.97 15.22 -5.30
N GLU A 24 9.32 15.85 -6.42
CA GLU A 24 10.63 16.50 -6.60
C GLU A 24 10.85 17.63 -5.61
N GLU A 25 9.85 18.50 -5.42
CA GLU A 25 9.91 19.66 -4.53
C GLU A 25 10.25 19.25 -3.08
N ILE A 26 9.77 18.08 -2.66
CA ILE A 26 10.08 17.50 -1.34
C ILE A 26 11.14 16.38 -1.38
N LYS A 27 11.94 16.32 -2.47
CA LYS A 27 13.09 15.40 -2.64
C LYS A 27 12.74 13.91 -2.51
N LEU A 28 11.55 13.51 -2.94
CA LEU A 28 11.11 12.12 -3.03
C LEU A 28 11.28 11.56 -4.45
N SER A 29 11.39 10.23 -4.53
CA SER A 29 11.45 9.54 -5.82
C SER A 29 10.22 9.85 -6.69
N LYS A 30 10.47 10.22 -7.95
CA LYS A 30 9.44 10.44 -9.00
C LYS A 30 8.99 9.15 -9.70
N SER A 31 9.53 8.00 -9.28
CA SER A 31 9.30 6.72 -9.93
C SER A 31 7.96 6.08 -9.53
N GLY A 32 7.44 5.24 -10.43
CA GLY A 32 6.19 4.50 -10.24
C GLY A 32 5.00 5.07 -11.00
N SER A 33 3.86 4.39 -10.86
CA SER A 33 2.59 4.88 -11.39
C SER A 33 2.02 6.02 -10.56
N VAL A 34 0.93 6.62 -11.04
CA VAL A 34 0.15 7.65 -10.33
C VAL A 34 -0.17 7.23 -8.90
N GLU A 35 -0.58 5.98 -8.67
CA GLU A 35 -1.01 5.53 -7.35
C GLU A 35 0.17 5.34 -6.39
N VAL A 36 1.31 4.88 -6.91
CA VAL A 36 2.54 4.77 -6.13
C VAL A 36 3.00 6.16 -5.67
N LEU A 37 2.96 7.16 -6.56
CA LEU A 37 3.32 8.52 -6.21
C LEU A 37 2.33 9.13 -5.21
N ARG A 38 1.02 8.88 -5.36
CA ARG A 38 0.03 9.33 -4.38
C ARG A 38 0.24 8.71 -3.01
N ALA A 39 0.42 7.39 -2.94
CA ALA A 39 0.69 6.71 -1.68
C ALA A 39 1.93 7.30 -1.00
N ARG A 40 3.00 7.52 -1.77
CA ARG A 40 4.23 8.15 -1.27
C ARG A 40 3.99 9.57 -0.76
N LEU A 41 3.30 10.42 -1.52
CA LEU A 41 3.04 11.80 -1.09
C LEU A 41 2.11 11.85 0.13
N ILE A 42 1.08 11.01 0.19
CA ILE A 42 0.18 10.90 1.34
C ILE A 42 0.96 10.45 2.59
N GLN A 43 1.83 9.44 2.45
CA GLN A 43 2.70 9.01 3.55
C GLN A 43 3.54 10.18 4.09
N TYR A 44 4.19 10.94 3.23
CA TYR A 44 5.13 11.97 3.64
C TYR A 44 4.51 13.31 4.03
N GLN A 45 3.32 13.65 3.52
CA GLN A 45 2.71 14.96 3.75
C GLN A 45 1.48 14.90 4.65
N ILE A 46 0.78 13.76 4.70
CA ILE A 46 -0.47 13.60 5.46
C ILE A 46 -0.28 12.70 6.69
N LEU A 47 0.54 11.67 6.58
CA LEU A 47 0.79 10.68 7.64
C LEU A 47 2.16 10.86 8.28
N THR A 48 2.62 12.11 8.45
CA THR A 48 3.95 12.46 8.96
C THR A 48 4.29 11.82 10.30
N ASP A 49 3.30 11.74 11.19
CA ASP A 49 3.48 11.23 12.55
C ASP A 49 3.07 9.76 12.69
N THR A 50 2.75 9.08 11.57
CA THR A 50 2.38 7.67 11.58
C THR A 50 3.57 6.80 11.20
N ASP A 51 3.99 5.94 12.11
CA ASP A 51 4.98 4.92 11.80
C ASP A 51 4.39 3.86 10.86
N LEU A 52 4.82 3.90 9.60
CA LEU A 52 4.47 2.96 8.54
C LEU A 52 5.60 1.96 8.24
N SER A 53 6.60 1.86 9.13
CA SER A 53 7.57 0.77 9.11
C SER A 53 6.90 -0.58 9.38
N TRP A 54 7.66 -1.67 9.23
CA TRP A 54 7.17 -3.01 9.56
C TRP A 54 6.66 -3.09 11.01
N ASP A 55 7.48 -2.64 11.97
CA ASP A 55 7.15 -2.68 13.40
C ASP A 55 6.00 -1.73 13.74
N GLY A 56 5.97 -0.56 13.08
CA GLY A 56 4.86 0.39 13.16
C GLY A 56 3.54 -0.24 12.73
N ILE A 57 3.50 -0.90 11.57
CA ILE A 57 2.28 -1.58 11.08
C ILE A 57 1.85 -2.74 11.99
N GLN A 58 2.80 -3.53 12.50
CA GLN A 58 2.49 -4.65 13.39
C GLN A 58 1.91 -4.22 14.73
N SER A 59 2.46 -3.16 15.32
CA SER A 59 1.99 -2.59 16.60
C SER A 59 0.74 -1.73 16.46
N MET A 60 0.37 -1.31 15.24
CA MET A 60 -0.73 -0.39 15.02
C MET A 60 -2.10 -0.98 15.42
N PRO A 61 -2.88 -0.29 16.28
CA PRO A 61 -4.23 -0.68 16.65
C PRO A 61 -5.15 -0.86 15.44
N HIS A 62 -6.07 -1.84 15.54
CA HIS A 62 -6.99 -2.19 14.44
C HIS A 62 -7.82 -1.00 13.93
N LYS A 63 -8.23 -0.11 14.85
CA LYS A 63 -8.93 1.13 14.55
C LYS A 63 -8.06 2.09 13.74
N GLN A 64 -6.81 2.31 14.17
CA GLN A 64 -5.87 3.23 13.53
C GLN A 64 -5.51 2.77 12.11
N ILE A 65 -5.26 1.47 11.88
CA ILE A 65 -5.04 0.97 10.51
C ILE A 65 -6.25 1.25 9.63
N GLY A 66 -7.46 1.09 10.17
CA GLY A 66 -8.69 1.42 9.45
C GLY A 66 -8.74 2.89 9.01
N GLU A 67 -8.25 3.82 9.83
CA GLU A 67 -8.15 5.24 9.52
C GLU A 67 -7.07 5.51 8.47
N VAL A 68 -5.88 4.93 8.62
CA VAL A 68 -4.78 5.03 7.64
C VAL A 68 -5.22 4.51 6.26
N LEU A 69 -5.90 3.36 6.20
CA LEU A 69 -6.43 2.82 4.94
C LEU A 69 -7.49 3.74 4.30
N LYS A 70 -8.29 4.45 5.10
CA LYS A 70 -9.25 5.45 4.59
C LYS A 70 -8.51 6.66 4.00
N ILE A 71 -7.42 7.09 4.62
CA ILE A 71 -6.58 8.21 4.15
C ILE A 71 -5.80 7.85 2.89
N PHE A 72 -5.37 6.60 2.75
CA PHE A 72 -4.88 6.11 1.46
C PHE A 72 -6.00 5.96 0.41
N GLY A 73 -7.27 6.13 0.80
CA GLY A 73 -8.40 6.01 -0.10
C GLY A 73 -8.67 4.59 -0.57
N ILE A 74 -8.21 3.57 0.15
CA ILE A 74 -8.36 2.14 -0.20
C ILE A 74 -9.36 1.43 0.73
N LYS A 75 -9.55 0.12 0.56
CA LYS A 75 -10.53 -0.64 1.36
C LYS A 75 -10.07 -0.73 2.81
N SER A 76 -10.89 -0.24 3.75
CA SER A 76 -10.57 -0.18 5.17
C SER A 76 -11.28 -1.25 6.02
N SER A 77 -12.19 -2.05 5.45
CA SER A 77 -12.87 -3.14 6.15
C SER A 77 -12.06 -4.45 6.12
N GLY A 78 -12.47 -5.43 6.95
CA GLY A 78 -11.79 -6.72 7.14
C GLY A 78 -11.15 -6.86 8.52
N SER A 79 -10.63 -8.07 8.78
CA SER A 79 -9.89 -8.43 9.99
C SER A 79 -8.62 -7.59 10.16
N HIS A 80 -8.04 -7.59 11.36
CA HIS A 80 -6.82 -6.82 11.65
C HIS A 80 -5.66 -7.25 10.74
N LYS A 81 -5.47 -8.56 10.58
CA LYS A 81 -4.46 -9.14 9.68
C LYS A 81 -4.66 -8.72 8.22
N GLU A 82 -5.87 -8.85 7.68
CA GLU A 82 -6.14 -8.43 6.29
C GLU A 82 -5.85 -6.95 6.06
N ARG A 83 -6.14 -6.10 7.06
CA ARG A 83 -5.85 -4.67 6.97
C ARG A 83 -4.35 -4.38 6.99
N ARG A 84 -3.56 -5.08 7.83
CA ARG A 84 -2.09 -4.96 7.85
C ARG A 84 -1.46 -5.42 6.53
N GLN A 85 -1.86 -6.61 6.04
CA GLN A 85 -1.42 -7.11 4.74
C GLN A 85 -1.70 -6.11 3.61
N ARG A 86 -2.91 -5.56 3.59
CA ARG A 86 -3.32 -4.58 2.59
C ARG A 86 -2.51 -3.30 2.66
N LEU A 87 -2.29 -2.77 3.87
CA LEU A 87 -1.48 -1.57 4.08
C LEU A 87 -0.05 -1.80 3.60
N TRP A 88 0.56 -2.92 4.00
CA TRP A 88 1.91 -3.26 3.58
C TRP A 88 2.04 -3.42 2.06
N LEU A 89 1.12 -4.13 1.40
CA LEU A 89 1.10 -4.24 -0.06
C LEU A 89 1.00 -2.85 -0.73
N HIS A 90 0.13 -1.99 -0.22
CA HIS A 90 -0.08 -0.65 -0.77
C HIS A 90 1.16 0.24 -0.71
N LEU A 91 1.94 0.13 0.37
CA LEU A 91 3.14 0.93 0.57
C LEU A 91 4.33 0.42 -0.25
N ASN A 92 4.43 -0.90 -0.46
CA ASN A 92 5.63 -1.53 -0.99
C ASN A 92 5.55 -1.90 -2.48
N PHE A 93 4.34 -2.00 -3.05
CA PHE A 93 4.18 -2.47 -4.42
C PHE A 93 3.25 -1.60 -5.26
N ASP A 94 3.48 -1.66 -6.57
CA ASP A 94 2.52 -1.18 -7.56
C ASP A 94 1.53 -2.31 -7.88
N SER A 95 0.25 -2.10 -7.56
CA SER A 95 -0.80 -3.11 -7.78
C SER A 95 -1.04 -3.45 -9.26
N ARG A 96 -0.48 -2.67 -10.20
CA ARG A 96 -0.52 -3.00 -11.64
C ARG A 96 0.65 -3.87 -12.08
N ARG A 97 1.69 -3.99 -11.25
CA ARG A 97 2.93 -4.72 -11.58
C ARG A 97 3.11 -5.97 -10.73
N MET A 98 2.61 -5.97 -9.50
CA MET A 98 2.69 -7.13 -8.62
C MET A 98 1.51 -8.07 -8.91
N THR A 99 1.72 -8.98 -9.85
CA THR A 99 0.76 -10.00 -10.27
C THR A 99 1.26 -11.40 -9.90
N ILE A 100 0.43 -12.42 -10.08
CA ILE A 100 0.81 -13.83 -9.82
C ILE A 100 1.95 -14.24 -10.76
N GLU A 101 1.93 -13.81 -12.01
CA GLU A 101 2.98 -14.07 -13.00
C GLU A 101 4.30 -13.44 -12.55
N ARG A 102 4.25 -12.22 -12.01
CA ARG A 102 5.45 -11.56 -11.47
C ARG A 102 6.01 -12.30 -10.24
N LEU A 103 5.17 -12.95 -9.42
CA LEU A 103 5.66 -13.76 -8.30
C LEU A 103 6.50 -14.95 -8.79
N ALA A 104 6.18 -15.51 -9.96
CA ALA A 104 6.92 -16.62 -10.55
C ALA A 104 8.34 -16.23 -11.00
N GLU A 105 8.68 -14.95 -11.02
CA GLU A 105 10.01 -14.43 -11.32
C GLU A 105 10.82 -14.09 -10.05
N LEU A 106 10.19 -14.11 -8.87
CA LEU A 106 10.87 -13.79 -7.61
C LEU A 106 11.66 -14.99 -7.08
N ASP A 107 12.85 -14.73 -6.56
CA ASP A 107 13.63 -15.73 -5.83
C ASP A 107 12.94 -16.12 -4.49
N ARG A 108 13.43 -17.20 -3.88
CA ARG A 108 12.87 -17.72 -2.62
C ARG A 108 13.01 -16.71 -1.49
N ASP A 109 14.09 -15.94 -1.45
CA ASP A 109 14.40 -15.03 -0.35
C ASP A 109 13.46 -13.83 -0.36
N LYS A 110 13.16 -13.26 -1.54
CA LYS A 110 12.11 -12.24 -1.69
C LYS A 110 10.74 -12.77 -1.26
N LEU A 111 10.38 -13.99 -1.68
CA LEU A 111 9.13 -14.61 -1.28
C LEU A 111 9.06 -14.85 0.24
N HIS A 112 10.19 -15.19 0.87
CA HIS A 112 10.29 -15.34 2.31
C HIS A 112 10.06 -14.01 3.04
N VAL A 113 10.71 -12.93 2.59
CA VAL A 113 10.50 -11.56 3.12
C VAL A 113 9.04 -11.13 2.94
N MET A 114 8.43 -11.40 1.78
CA MET A 114 7.01 -11.14 1.57
C MET A 114 6.13 -11.95 2.53
N CYS A 115 6.42 -13.24 2.74
CA CYS A 115 5.67 -14.06 3.70
C CYS A 115 5.76 -13.49 5.12
N GLN A 116 6.93 -13.04 5.54
CA GLN A 116 7.13 -12.41 6.85
C GLN A 116 6.23 -11.19 7.00
N HIS A 117 6.28 -10.28 6.04
CA HIS A 117 5.52 -9.04 6.11
C HIS A 117 4.01 -9.23 5.91
N LEU A 118 3.61 -10.34 5.29
CA LEU A 118 2.20 -10.72 5.14
C LEU A 118 1.70 -11.61 6.27
N GLU A 119 2.50 -11.84 7.32
CA GLU A 119 2.16 -12.68 8.47
C GLU A 119 1.76 -14.11 8.02
N LEU A 120 2.50 -14.66 7.08
CA LEU A 120 2.32 -16.01 6.54
C LEU A 120 3.40 -16.93 7.13
N PRO A 121 3.14 -18.25 7.20
CA PRO A 121 4.19 -19.18 7.60
C PRO A 121 5.41 -19.07 6.68
N LEU A 122 6.61 -19.19 7.26
CA LEU A 122 7.89 -18.99 6.57
C LEU A 122 8.53 -20.30 6.08
N THR A 123 7.93 -21.44 6.44
CA THR A 123 8.46 -22.77 6.14
C THR A 123 8.12 -23.23 4.72
N GLY A 124 8.97 -24.06 4.13
CA GLY A 124 8.72 -24.68 2.82
C GLY A 124 9.65 -24.19 1.72
N ASN A 125 9.48 -24.79 0.55
CA ASN A 125 10.23 -24.44 -0.65
C ASN A 125 9.64 -23.20 -1.34
N ARG A 126 10.34 -22.71 -2.38
CA ARG A 126 9.94 -21.53 -3.15
C ARG A 126 8.49 -21.57 -3.62
N THR A 127 8.04 -22.70 -4.18
CA THR A 127 6.68 -22.87 -4.71
C THR A 127 5.62 -22.74 -3.62
N ILE A 128 5.86 -23.30 -2.43
CA ILE A 128 4.95 -23.17 -1.28
C ILE A 128 4.84 -21.70 -0.83
N LEU A 129 5.97 -21.00 -0.69
CA LEU A 129 5.96 -19.59 -0.31
C LEU A 129 5.24 -18.72 -1.36
N MET A 130 5.51 -18.97 -2.64
CA MET A 130 4.84 -18.31 -3.77
C MET A 130 3.33 -18.51 -3.71
N GLY A 131 2.85 -19.74 -3.48
CA GLY A 131 1.42 -20.04 -3.38
C GLY A 131 0.73 -19.29 -2.24
N ARG A 132 1.41 -19.11 -1.09
CA ARG A 132 0.89 -18.33 0.03
C ARG A 132 0.77 -16.84 -0.30
N VAL A 133 1.82 -16.25 -0.89
CA VAL A 133 1.79 -14.84 -1.31
C VAL A 133 0.72 -14.63 -2.38
N ALA A 134 0.61 -15.53 -3.36
CA ALA A 134 -0.43 -15.51 -4.39
C ALA A 134 -1.83 -15.52 -3.76
N GLY A 135 -2.08 -16.37 -2.76
CA GLY A 135 -3.35 -16.41 -2.02
C GLY A 135 -3.70 -15.06 -1.38
N VAL A 136 -2.72 -14.32 -0.85
CA VAL A 136 -2.95 -12.96 -0.33
C VAL A 136 -3.22 -11.96 -1.45
N LEU A 137 -2.47 -12.00 -2.56
CA LEU A 137 -2.75 -11.11 -3.70
C LEU A 137 -4.16 -11.33 -4.25
N THR A 138 -4.61 -12.58 -4.33
CA THR A 138 -5.97 -12.94 -4.74
C THR A 138 -7.02 -12.45 -3.76
N SER A 139 -6.85 -12.66 -2.46
CA SER A 139 -7.83 -12.21 -1.45
C SER A 139 -7.90 -10.68 -1.34
N GLN A 140 -6.78 -10.00 -1.64
CA GLN A 140 -6.70 -8.54 -1.66
C GLN A 140 -6.96 -7.93 -3.03
N PHE A 141 -7.43 -8.71 -4.01
CA PHE A 141 -7.68 -8.20 -5.37
C PHE A 141 -8.60 -6.97 -5.34
N ASN A 142 -8.19 -5.91 -6.03
CA ASN A 142 -8.86 -4.58 -6.02
C ASN A 142 -9.01 -3.89 -4.65
N ALA A 143 -8.44 -4.43 -3.57
CA ALA A 143 -8.57 -3.86 -2.24
C ALA A 143 -7.43 -2.89 -1.86
N TRP A 144 -6.30 -2.93 -2.56
CA TRP A 144 -5.12 -2.09 -2.37
C TRP A 144 -4.65 -1.47 -3.68
N GLY A 145 -3.72 -0.50 -3.58
CA GLY A 145 -3.05 0.12 -4.74
C GLY A 145 -3.92 1.05 -5.57
N ARG A 146 -5.25 0.88 -5.60
CA ARG A 146 -6.18 1.75 -6.33
C ARG A 146 -7.04 2.55 -5.37
N ILE A 147 -6.86 3.88 -5.37
CA ILE A 147 -7.77 4.80 -4.66
C ILE A 147 -9.21 4.63 -5.19
N LYS A 148 -10.19 4.58 -4.26
CA LYS A 148 -11.62 4.49 -4.54
C LYS A 148 -12.07 5.55 -5.54
N ARG A 149 -12.93 5.15 -6.47
CA ARG A 149 -13.46 6.03 -7.52
C ARG A 149 -14.20 7.25 -6.97
N SER A 150 -14.90 7.10 -5.84
CA SER A 150 -15.63 8.19 -5.18
C SER A 150 -14.73 9.33 -4.67
N LEU A 151 -13.44 9.06 -4.45
CA LEU A 151 -12.47 10.08 -4.05
C LEU A 151 -11.82 10.77 -5.27
N ARG A 152 -12.08 10.28 -6.49
CA ARG A 152 -11.54 10.84 -7.74
C ARG A 152 -12.57 11.60 -8.56
N ARG A 153 -13.85 11.31 -8.39
CA ARG A 153 -14.96 12.01 -9.04
C ARG A 153 -15.54 13.03 -8.07
N ASN A 154 -15.83 14.22 -8.58
CA ASN A 154 -16.59 15.28 -7.90
C ASN A 154 -17.96 14.75 -7.41
N GLY A 155 -18.67 15.58 -6.63
CA GLY A 155 -20.13 15.65 -6.80
C GLY A 155 -20.55 15.74 -8.26
#